data_AF-A0A1Y4D1Q0-F1
#
_entry.id   AF-A0A1Y4D1Q0-F1
#
_cell.length_a   1.000
_cell.length_b   1.000
_cell.length_c   1.000
_cell.angle_alpha   90.00
_cell.angle_beta   90.00
_cell.angle_gamma   90.00
#
_symmetry.space_group_name_H-M   'P 1'
#
loop_
_entity.id
_entity.type
_entity.pdbx_description
1 polymer ?
#
loop_
_entity_poly.entity_id
_entity_poly.type
_entity_poly.pdbx_seq_one_letter_code
_entity_poly.pdbx_strand_id
1 'polypeptide(L)'
;MKRNRHREKKKAEMRSYPEDEMWNLDNTIAAFIAPRLGEFIKYYAPLATPGSLADKYGEKGNLEWLRILRKMKYAFECLSSCTAYREEDDQEKIQEGLELFVKYFRDLWY
;
A
#
# COMPACT_ATOMS: atom_id res chain seq x y z
N MET A 1 -1.37 -12.69 41.83
CA MET A 1 -1.37 -12.28 40.40
C MET A 1 -1.51 -10.75 40.19
N LYS A 2 -0.66 -9.91 40.79
CA LYS A 2 -0.67 -8.42 40.61
C LYS A 2 0.58 -7.85 39.94
N ARG A 3 1.68 -8.62 39.89
CA ARG A 3 3.00 -8.20 39.35
C ARG A 3 3.05 -8.10 37.82
N ASN A 4 2.18 -8.82 37.10
CA ASN A 4 2.22 -8.88 35.64
C ASN A 4 1.64 -7.62 34.98
N ARG A 5 0.50 -7.12 35.50
CA ARG A 5 -0.20 -5.93 34.99
C ARG A 5 0.62 -4.63 35.04
N HIS A 6 1.49 -4.49 36.04
CA HIS A 6 2.34 -3.30 36.17
C HIS A 6 3.50 -3.28 35.15
N ARG A 7 3.99 -4.47 34.78
CA ARG A 7 5.05 -4.63 33.77
C ARG A 7 4.50 -4.46 32.35
N GLU A 8 3.27 -4.90 32.11
CA GLU A 8 2.55 -4.68 30.84
C GLU A 8 2.19 -3.21 30.64
N LYS A 9 1.69 -2.52 31.68
CA LYS A 9 1.48 -1.06 31.63
C LYS A 9 2.76 -0.29 31.29
N LYS A 10 3.87 -0.59 31.97
CA LYS A 10 5.17 0.05 31.67
C LYS A 10 5.66 -0.22 30.25
N LYS A 11 5.39 -1.39 29.69
CA LYS A 11 5.72 -1.71 28.29
C LYS A 11 4.84 -0.95 27.31
N ALA A 12 3.54 -0.84 27.60
CA ALA A 12 2.61 -0.04 26.79
C ALA A 12 2.97 1.47 26.82
N GLU A 13 3.35 1.99 27.98
CA GLU A 13 3.81 3.38 28.16
C GLU A 13 5.16 3.67 27.47
N MET A 14 5.95 2.63 27.13
CA MET A 14 7.21 2.75 26.39
C MET A 14 7.06 2.59 24.88
N ARG A 15 5.94 2.09 24.37
CA ARG A 15 5.76 1.89 22.92
C ARG A 15 5.36 3.20 22.26
N SER A 16 6.04 3.56 21.18
CA SER A 16 5.71 4.73 20.36
C SER A 16 4.49 4.51 19.46
N TYR A 17 4.07 3.26 19.25
CA TYR A 17 2.95 2.87 18.40
C TYR A 17 2.03 1.86 19.09
N PRO A 18 0.73 1.86 18.78
CA PRO A 18 -0.22 0.86 19.27
C PRO A 18 0.22 -0.58 18.96
N GLU A 19 -0.12 -1.51 19.85
CA GLU A 19 0.30 -2.93 19.70
C GLU A 19 -0.37 -3.62 18.51
N ASP A 20 -1.62 -3.27 18.22
CA ASP A 20 -2.39 -3.75 17.08
C ASP A 20 -1.81 -3.27 15.74
N GLU A 21 -1.31 -2.03 15.68
CA GLU A 21 -0.57 -1.53 14.50
C GLU A 21 0.73 -2.32 14.26
N MET A 22 1.34 -2.85 15.32
CA MET A 22 2.57 -3.65 15.20
C MET A 22 2.29 -5.13 14.94
N TRP A 23 1.17 -5.66 15.45
CA TRP A 23 0.75 -7.04 15.24
C TRP A 23 0.27 -7.27 13.80
N ASN A 24 -0.36 -6.27 13.18
CA ASN A 24 -0.83 -6.30 11.79
C ASN A 24 -0.17 -5.18 10.96
N LEU A 25 1.16 -5.08 11.02
CA LEU A 25 1.90 -3.97 10.43
C LEU A 25 1.67 -3.83 8.92
N ASP A 26 1.60 -4.94 8.20
CA ASP A 26 1.29 -4.98 6.77
C ASP A 26 -0.09 -4.37 6.48
N ASN A 27 -1.10 -4.74 7.26
CA ASN A 27 -2.44 -4.17 7.17
C ASN A 27 -2.44 -2.68 7.48
N THR A 28 -1.75 -2.24 8.54
CA THR A 28 -1.64 -0.83 8.93
C THR A 28 -0.98 0.00 7.83
N ILE A 29 0.12 -0.48 7.25
CA ILE A 29 0.78 0.18 6.12
C ILE A 29 -0.15 0.22 4.90
N ALA A 30 -0.84 -0.88 4.61
CA ALA A 30 -1.76 -0.93 3.47
C ALA A 30 -2.94 0.03 3.63
N ALA A 31 -3.54 0.10 4.82
CA ALA A 31 -4.60 1.04 5.16
C ALA A 31 -4.13 2.50 5.09
N PHE A 32 -2.85 2.78 5.34
CA PHE A 32 -2.26 4.09 5.12
C PHE A 32 -2.09 4.41 3.62
N ILE A 33 -1.58 3.46 2.83
CA ILE A 33 -1.23 3.69 1.42
C ILE A 33 -2.46 3.72 0.50
N ALA A 34 -3.39 2.77 0.64
CA ALA A 34 -4.53 2.60 -0.26
C ALA A 34 -5.35 3.88 -0.54
N PRO A 35 -5.82 4.63 0.48
CA PRO A 35 -6.58 5.86 0.23
C PRO A 35 -5.74 6.95 -0.44
N ARG A 36 -4.44 7.05 -0.14
CA ARG A 36 -3.53 8.03 -0.75
C ARG A 36 -3.26 7.72 -2.21
N LEU A 37 -3.12 6.43 -2.57
CA LEU A 37 -3.07 6.04 -3.98
C LEU A 37 -4.37 6.38 -4.72
N GLY A 38 -5.53 6.22 -4.06
CA GLY A 38 -6.82 6.63 -4.64
C GLY A 38 -6.87 8.12 -4.99
N GLU A 39 -6.49 8.98 -4.05
CA GLU A 39 -6.39 10.43 -4.26
C GLU A 39 -5.32 10.78 -5.31
N PHE A 40 -4.15 10.13 -5.26
CA PHE A 40 -3.09 10.34 -6.23
C PHE A 40 -3.51 10.01 -7.66
N ILE A 41 -4.18 8.87 -7.86
CA ILE A 41 -4.74 8.47 -9.17
C ILE A 41 -5.75 9.49 -9.67
N LYS A 42 -6.57 10.05 -8.79
CA LYS A 42 -7.64 10.97 -9.14
C LYS A 42 -7.13 12.37 -9.52
N TYR A 43 -6.16 12.88 -8.77
CA TYR A 43 -5.77 14.29 -8.86
C TYR A 43 -4.40 14.54 -9.50
N TYR A 44 -3.47 13.60 -9.42
CA TYR A 44 -2.07 13.83 -9.80
C TYR A 44 -1.59 12.94 -10.95
N ALA A 45 -1.96 11.67 -10.97
CA ALA A 45 -1.54 10.73 -12.03
C ALA A 45 -1.95 11.11 -13.46
N PRO A 46 -3.06 11.83 -13.72
CA PRO A 46 -3.40 12.28 -15.08
C PRO A 46 -2.48 13.39 -15.62
N LEU A 47 -1.71 14.03 -14.74
CA LEU A 47 -0.96 15.24 -15.06
C LEU A 47 0.52 14.96 -15.32
N ALA A 48 1.04 13.83 -14.84
CA ALA A 48 2.43 13.42 -15.01
C ALA A 48 2.53 11.92 -15.28
N THR A 49 3.54 11.53 -16.07
CA THR A 49 3.83 10.12 -16.41
C THR A 49 5.31 9.85 -16.16
N PRO A 50 5.68 8.72 -15.55
CA PRO A 50 7.08 8.33 -15.42
C PRO A 50 7.78 8.32 -16.77
N GLY A 51 8.98 8.93 -16.85
CA GLY A 51 9.74 9.03 -18.11
C GLY A 51 9.97 7.66 -18.77
N SER A 52 10.26 6.64 -17.96
CA SER A 52 10.42 5.25 -18.43
C SER A 52 9.18 4.68 -19.14
N LEU A 53 7.98 5.11 -18.76
CA LEU A 53 6.72 4.72 -19.42
C LEU A 53 6.44 5.58 -20.65
N ALA A 54 6.75 6.88 -20.59
CA ALA A 54 6.65 7.76 -21.74
C ALA A 54 7.58 7.31 -22.88
N ASP A 55 8.83 6.95 -22.57
CA ASP A 55 9.82 6.48 -23.54
C ASP A 55 9.39 5.16 -24.18
N LYS A 56 8.83 4.24 -23.39
CA LYS A 56 8.45 2.90 -23.86
C LYS A 56 7.13 2.88 -24.63
N TYR A 57 6.15 3.68 -24.21
CA TYR A 57 4.77 3.60 -24.70
C TYR A 57 4.30 4.87 -25.43
N GLY A 58 5.14 5.90 -25.52
CA GLY A 58 4.81 7.18 -26.15
C GLY A 58 3.55 7.81 -25.55
N GLU A 59 2.62 8.19 -26.41
CA GLU A 59 1.33 8.78 -26.04
C GLU A 59 0.47 7.89 -25.11
N LYS A 60 0.72 6.57 -25.10
CA LYS A 60 0.02 5.63 -24.22
C LYS A 60 0.67 5.49 -22.84
N GLY A 61 1.80 6.16 -22.58
CA GLY A 61 2.52 6.08 -21.32
C GLY A 61 1.65 6.42 -20.11
N ASN A 62 0.82 7.46 -20.21
CA ASN A 62 -0.08 7.84 -19.11
C ASN A 62 -1.17 6.79 -18.84
N LEU A 63 -1.73 6.19 -19.89
CA LEU A 63 -2.73 5.13 -19.76
C LEU A 63 -2.14 3.90 -19.06
N GLU A 64 -0.92 3.52 -19.41
CA GLU A 64 -0.20 2.44 -18.74
C GLU A 64 0.14 2.80 -17.29
N TRP A 65 0.47 4.07 -17.01
CA TRP A 65 0.70 4.53 -15.65
C TRP A 65 -0.55 4.39 -14.77
N LEU A 66 -1.70 4.85 -15.27
CA LEU A 66 -2.98 4.69 -14.57
C LEU A 66 -3.35 3.21 -14.36
N ARG A 67 -3.02 2.33 -15.33
CA ARG A 67 -3.24 0.88 -15.19
C ARG A 67 -2.38 0.28 -14.08
N ILE A 68 -1.09 0.65 -14.04
CA ILE A 68 -0.14 0.22 -13.02
C ILE A 68 -0.59 0.69 -11.62
N LEU A 69 -0.94 1.96 -11.48
CA LEU A 69 -1.41 2.52 -10.21
C LEU A 69 -2.68 1.84 -9.69
N ARG A 70 -3.62 1.48 -10.57
CA ARG A 70 -4.83 0.74 -10.18
C ARG A 70 -4.50 -0.65 -9.64
N LYS A 71 -3.51 -1.34 -10.18
CA LYS A 71 -3.03 -2.63 -9.66
C LYS A 71 -2.40 -2.50 -8.28
N MET A 72 -1.56 -1.48 -8.08
CA MET A 72 -1.02 -1.16 -6.75
C MET A 72 -2.14 -0.88 -5.74
N LYS A 73 -3.09 -0.01 -6.12
CA LYS A 73 -4.23 0.35 -5.26
C LYS A 73 -5.03 -0.89 -4.88
N TYR A 74 -5.37 -1.75 -5.84
CA TYR A 74 -6.09 -3.00 -5.58
C TYR A 74 -5.34 -3.88 -4.56
N ALA A 75 -4.03 -4.07 -4.73
CA ALA A 75 -3.24 -4.87 -3.78
C ALA A 75 -3.30 -4.31 -2.34
N PHE A 76 -3.12 -2.99 -2.18
CA PHE A 76 -3.21 -2.36 -0.86
C PHE A 76 -4.63 -2.35 -0.29
N GLU A 77 -5.67 -2.21 -1.12
CA GLU A 77 -7.07 -2.34 -0.65
C GLU A 77 -7.34 -3.76 -0.13
N CYS A 78 -6.92 -4.77 -0.87
CA CYS A 78 -7.04 -6.16 -0.45
C CYS A 78 -6.28 -6.43 0.85
N LEU A 79 -5.04 -5.94 0.98
CA LEU A 79 -4.24 -6.09 2.20
C LEU A 79 -4.88 -5.36 3.39
N SER A 80 -5.50 -4.21 3.16
CA SER A 80 -6.14 -3.40 4.20
C SER A 80 -7.46 -3.99 4.74
N SER A 81 -8.14 -4.86 3.98
CA SER A 81 -9.49 -5.32 4.33
C SER A 81 -9.56 -6.46 5.37
N CYS A 82 -8.43 -6.91 5.93
CA CYS A 82 -8.37 -7.96 6.99
C CYS A 82 -9.20 -9.24 6.70
N THR A 83 -9.50 -9.56 5.43
CA THR A 83 -10.24 -10.78 5.10
C THR A 83 -9.29 -11.98 5.11
N ALA A 84 -9.46 -12.86 6.10
CA ALA A 84 -8.63 -14.06 6.30
C ALA A 84 -8.75 -15.11 5.17
N TYR A 85 -9.63 -14.89 4.19
CA TYR A 85 -9.87 -15.77 3.06
C TYR A 85 -9.72 -14.96 1.77
N ARG A 86 -8.69 -15.28 0.98
CA ARG A 86 -8.45 -14.74 -0.36
C ARG A 86 -8.19 -15.92 -1.29
N GLU A 87 -8.73 -15.86 -2.49
CA GLU A 87 -8.50 -16.87 -3.52
C GLU A 87 -7.04 -16.78 -4.04
N GLU A 88 -6.55 -17.83 -4.70
CA GLU A 88 -5.19 -17.85 -5.28
C GLU A 88 -4.98 -16.70 -6.28
N ASP A 89 -5.97 -16.46 -7.13
CA ASP A 89 -6.01 -15.33 -8.08
C ASP A 89 -5.88 -13.96 -7.38
N ASP A 90 -6.40 -13.81 -6.16
CA ASP A 90 -6.26 -12.57 -5.40
C ASP A 90 -4.83 -12.40 -4.88
N GLN A 91 -4.17 -13.50 -4.48
CA GLN A 91 -2.78 -13.47 -4.03
C GLN A 91 -1.82 -13.10 -5.16
N GLU A 92 -2.04 -13.63 -6.37
CA GLU A 92 -1.24 -13.26 -7.54
C GLU A 92 -1.37 -11.77 -7.88
N LYS A 93 -2.61 -11.25 -7.87
CA LYS A 93 -2.87 -9.82 -8.12
C LYS A 93 -2.28 -8.92 -7.03
N ILE A 94 -2.34 -9.35 -5.77
CA ILE A 94 -1.70 -8.64 -4.65
C ILE A 94 -0.19 -8.60 -4.87
N GLN A 95 0.42 -9.74 -5.18
CA GLN A 95 1.85 -9.86 -5.43
C GLN A 95 2.28 -8.96 -6.60
N GLU A 96 1.57 -9.00 -7.73
CA GLU A 96 1.84 -8.12 -8.87
C GLU A 96 1.77 -6.63 -8.46
N GLY A 97 0.74 -6.24 -7.71
CA GLY A 97 0.59 -4.85 -7.26
C GLY A 97 1.71 -4.40 -6.32
N LEU A 98 2.19 -5.26 -5.43
CA LEU A 98 3.33 -4.98 -4.55
C LEU A 98 4.64 -4.85 -5.33
N GLU A 99 4.90 -5.72 -6.30
CA GLU A 99 6.08 -5.65 -7.16
C GLU A 99 6.11 -4.36 -7.98
N LEU A 100 4.95 -3.98 -8.53
CA LEU A 100 4.78 -2.70 -9.23
C LEU A 100 5.03 -1.53 -8.27
N PHE A 101 4.50 -1.58 -7.04
CA PHE A 101 4.74 -0.55 -6.04
C PHE A 101 6.23 -0.40 -5.73
N VAL A 102 6.95 -1.48 -5.48
CA VAL A 102 8.41 -1.44 -5.26
C VAL A 102 9.12 -0.82 -6.46
N LYS A 103 8.74 -1.23 -7.67
CA LYS A 103 9.36 -0.75 -8.92
C LYS A 103 9.18 0.75 -9.14
N TYR A 104 7.99 1.29 -8.89
CA TYR A 104 7.63 2.68 -9.17
C TYR A 104 7.45 3.53 -7.91
N PHE A 105 7.93 3.08 -6.74
CA PHE A 105 7.79 3.82 -5.48
C PHE A 105 8.32 5.25 -5.60
N ARG A 106 9.45 5.41 -6.29
CA ARG A 106 10.10 6.70 -6.55
C ARG A 106 9.44 7.51 -7.65
N ASP A 107 8.41 6.98 -8.29
CA ASP A 107 7.62 7.64 -9.34
C ASP A 107 6.25 8.10 -8.83
N LEU A 108 5.95 7.92 -7.54
CA LEU A 108 4.79 8.48 -6.85
C LEU A 108 5.03 9.95 -6.46
N TRP A 109 5.52 10.76 -7.41
CA TRP A 109 5.68 12.20 -7.29
C TRP A 109 4.72 12.93 -8.24
N TYR A 110 4.48 14.20 -7.92
CA TYR A 110 3.74 15.15 -8.73
C TYR A 110 4.56 16.43 -8.84
#